data_AF-A0A846YC44-F1
#
_entry.id   AF-A0A846YC44-F1
#
_cell.length_a   1.000
_cell.length_b   1.000
_cell.length_c   1.000
_cell.angle_alpha   90.00
_cell.angle_beta   90.00
_cell.angle_gamma   90.00
#
_symmetry.space_group_name_H-M   'P 1'
#
loop_
_entity.id
_entity.type
_entity.pdbx_description
1 polymer ?
#
loop_
_entity_poly.entity_id
_entity_poly.type
_entity_poly.pdbx_seq_one_letter_code
_entity_poly.pdbx_strand_id
1 'polypeptide(L)' 'MGTFSIWHFVILFVAFLSLAVAVVVVVRVTRSGRPRQPQPPTAVQPGWYPDNLNPAQLRWFDGYQWTDQVQQR' A
#
# COMPACT_ATOMS: atom_id res chain seq x y z
N MET A 1 31.49 6.07 -48.67
CA MET A 1 30.78 7.14 -47.94
C MET A 1 29.51 6.52 -47.40
N GLY A 2 29.39 6.40 -46.08
CA GLY A 2 28.38 5.57 -45.43
C GLY A 2 26.96 5.95 -45.84
N THR A 3 26.21 4.96 -46.33
CA THR A 3 24.80 5.03 -46.72
C THR A 3 23.91 5.15 -45.48
N PHE A 4 24.08 6.22 -44.70
CA PHE A 4 23.17 6.55 -43.60
C PHE A 4 21.85 7.08 -44.17
N SER A 5 21.13 6.18 -44.82
CA SER A 5 19.78 6.39 -45.31
C SER A 5 18.80 6.49 -44.13
N ILE A 6 17.70 7.22 -44.33
CA ILE A 6 16.59 7.43 -43.39
C ILE A 6 16.18 6.14 -42.64
N TRP A 7 16.30 4.98 -43.29
CA TRP A 7 16.07 3.67 -42.70
C TRP A 7 16.86 3.39 -41.41
N HIS A 8 18.10 3.87 -41.29
CA HIS A 8 18.89 3.71 -40.07
C HIS A 8 18.28 4.49 -38.90
N PHE A 9 17.78 5.70 -39.15
CA PHE A 9 17.09 6.49 -38.13
C PHE A 9 15.78 5.83 -37.71
N VAL A 10 15.03 5.23 -38.65
CA VAL A 10 13.81 4.46 -38.34
C VAL A 10 14.15 3.24 -37.50
N ILE A 11 15.19 2.48 -37.86
CA ILE A 11 15.63 1.29 -37.11
C ILE A 11 16.08 1.68 -35.69
N LEU A 12 16.89 2.73 -35.55
CA LEU A 12 17.33 3.23 -34.25
C LEU A 12 16.16 3.74 -33.39
N PHE A 13 15.19 4.40 -34.01
CA PHE A 13 14.00 4.89 -33.32
C PHE A 13 13.14 3.72 -32.80
N VAL A 14 12.90 2.71 -33.63
CA VAL A 14 12.15 1.50 -33.22
C VAL A 14 12.91 0.71 -32.15
N ALA A 15 14.23 0.55 -32.29
CA ALA A 15 15.07 -0.11 -31.29
C ALA A 15 15.09 0.66 -29.97
N PHE A 16 15.09 2.00 -30.02
CA PHE A 16 15.01 2.84 -28.83
C PHE A 16 13.64 2.73 -28.16
N LEU A 17 12.54 2.75 -28.93
CA LEU A 17 11.20 2.56 -28.40
C LEU A 17 11.02 1.17 -27.77
N SER A 18 11.52 0.11 -28.41
CA SER A 18 11.44 -1.24 -27.86
C SER A 18 12.26 -1.39 -26.58
N LEU A 19 13.45 -0.81 -26.53
CA LEU A 19 14.27 -0.75 -25.32
C LEU A 19 13.57 0.02 -24.20
N ALA A 20 12.99 1.18 -24.50
CA ALA A 20 12.25 1.98 -23.53
C ALA A 20 11.05 1.21 -22.94
N VAL A 21 10.27 0.54 -23.79
CA VAL A 21 9.16 -0.31 -23.34
C VAL A 21 9.66 -1.46 -22.47
N ALA A 22 10.73 -2.15 -22.87
CA ALA A 22 11.32 -3.24 -22.09
C ALA A 22 11.78 -2.76 -20.70
N VAL A 23 12.45 -1.60 -20.62
CA VAL A 23 12.86 -0.98 -19.36
C VAL A 23 11.65 -0.66 -18.48
N VAL A 24 10.59 -0.07 -19.04
CA VAL A 24 9.37 0.24 -18.28
C VAL A 24 8.74 -1.04 -17.72
N VAL A 25 8.64 -2.11 -18.51
CA VAL A 25 8.08 -3.39 -18.07
C VAL A 25 8.92 -3.99 -16.94
N VAL A 26 10.24 -4.03 -17.07
CA VAL A 26 11.15 -4.53 -16.02
C VAL A 26 11.02 -3.71 -14.74
N VAL A 27 10.97 -2.38 -14.86
CA VAL A 27 10.79 -1.49 -13.71
C VAL A 27 9.43 -1.71 -13.03
N ARG A 28 8.37 -1.93 -13.80
CA ARG A 28 7.03 -2.24 -13.25
C ARG A 28 7.02 -3.58 -12.51
N VAL A 29 7.63 -4.62 -13.08
CA VAL A 29 7.72 -5.97 -12.49
C VAL A 29 8.56 -5.98 -11.21
N THR A 30 9.67 -5.25 -11.20
CA THR A 30 10.56 -5.19 -10.01
C THR A 30 9.95 -4.37 -8.88
N ARG A 31 9.12 -3.37 -9.17
CA ARG A 31 8.49 -2.50 -8.15
C ARG A 31 7.22 -3.08 -7.52
N SER A 32 6.62 -4.12 -8.09
CA SER A 32 5.40 -4.75 -7.54
C SER A 32 5.61 -5.52 -6.24
N GLY A 33 6.86 -5.70 -5.79
CA GLY A 33 7.21 -6.44 -4.58
C GLY A 33 7.43 -5.58 -3.34
N ARG A 34 6.64 -4.52 -3.08
CA ARG A 34 6.70 -3.88 -1.75
C ARG A 34 6.05 -4.85 -0.75
N PRO A 35 6.82 -5.44 0.20
CA PRO A 35 6.22 -6.26 1.23
C PRO A 35 5.22 -5.39 1.98
N ARG A 36 3.98 -5.88 2.09
CA ARG A 36 2.96 -5.31 2.96
C ARG A 36 3.59 -5.33 4.36
N GLN A 37 4.04 -4.18 4.85
CA GLN A 37 4.56 -4.09 6.20
C GLN A 37 3.48 -4.67 7.12
N PRO A 38 3.81 -5.67 7.96
CA PRO A 38 2.90 -6.12 8.99
C PRO A 38 2.55 -4.90 9.83
N GLN A 39 1.33 -4.41 9.72
CA GLN A 39 0.84 -3.38 10.61
C GLN A 39 0.93 -3.99 12.02
N PRO A 40 1.73 -3.43 12.95
CA PRO A 40 1.74 -3.94 14.30
C PRO A 40 0.29 -3.92 14.82
N PRO A 41 -0.15 -4.94 15.59
CA PRO A 41 -1.47 -4.90 16.19
C PRO A 41 -1.56 -3.59 16.96
N THR A 42 -2.46 -2.69 16.53
CA THR A 42 -2.75 -1.48 17.30
C THR A 42 -3.28 -1.96 18.63
N ALA A 43 -2.43 -1.92 19.66
CA ALA A 43 -2.86 -2.11 21.02
C ALA A 43 -4.06 -1.17 21.24
N VAL A 44 -5.18 -1.73 21.67
CA VAL A 44 -6.39 -0.97 21.94
C VAL A 44 -6.01 0.07 22.99
N GLN A 45 -6.17 1.35 22.66
CA GLN A 45 -5.79 2.41 23.58
C GLN A 45 -6.78 2.45 24.75
N PRO A 46 -6.38 2.90 25.94
CA PRO A 46 -7.33 3.13 27.01
C PRO A 46 -8.41 4.13 26.58
N GLY A 47 -9.68 3.83 26.82
CA GLY A 47 -10.78 4.64 26.33
C GLY A 47 -12.18 4.06 26.54
N TRP A 48 -13.18 4.85 26.16
CA TRP A 48 -14.58 4.45 26.12
C TRP A 48 -14.90 3.80 24.78
N TYR A 49 -15.39 2.57 24.82
CA TYR A 49 -15.75 1.81 23.62
C TYR A 49 -17.18 1.25 23.75
N PRO A 50 -17.88 1.01 22.64
CA PRO A 50 -19.22 0.41 22.68
C PRO A 50 -19.23 -0.93 23.40
N ASP A 51 -20.19 -1.14 24.29
CA ASP A 51 -20.39 -2.43 24.93
C ASP A 51 -21.13 -3.38 23.97
N ASN A 52 -20.54 -4.56 23.71
CA ASN A 52 -21.14 -5.58 22.86
C ASN A 52 -22.45 -6.14 23.45
N LEU A 53 -22.61 -6.10 24.78
CA LEU A 53 -23.83 -6.57 25.46
C LEU A 53 -24.94 -5.53 25.44
N ASN A 54 -24.59 -4.24 25.40
CA ASN A 54 -25.54 -3.16 25.38
C ASN A 54 -25.07 -2.00 24.48
N PRO A 55 -25.53 -1.92 23.22
CA PRO A 55 -25.07 -0.90 22.27
C PRO A 55 -25.46 0.54 22.65
N ALA A 56 -26.32 0.73 23.66
CA ALA A 56 -26.66 2.05 24.20
C ALA A 56 -25.64 2.56 25.23
N GLN A 57 -24.65 1.76 25.59
CA GLN A 57 -23.66 2.07 26.62
C GLN A 57 -22.23 1.96 26.07
N LEU A 58 -21.33 2.72 26.68
CA LEU A 58 -19.90 2.65 26.48
C LEU A 58 -19.27 2.01 27.73
N ARG A 59 -18.34 1.07 27.54
CA ARG A 59 -17.56 0.44 28.61
C ARG A 59 -16.12 0.94 28.54
N TRP A 60 -15.51 1.19 29.70
CA TRP A 60 -14.13 1.66 29.77
C TRP A 60 -13.15 0.50 29.63
N PHE A 61 -12.20 0.64 28.71
CA PHE A 61 -11.03 -0.23 28.54
C PHE A 61 -9.79 0.49 29.09
N ASP A 62 -9.04 -0.15 29.97
CA ASP A 62 -7.87 0.47 30.64
C ASP A 62 -6.55 0.29 29.88
N GLY A 63 -6.57 -0.36 28.72
CA GLY A 63 -5.39 -0.73 27.93
C GLY A 63 -4.99 -2.21 28.07
N TYR A 64 -5.46 -2.89 29.12
CA TYR A 64 -5.19 -4.29 29.40
C TYR A 64 -6.48 -5.12 29.51
N GLN A 65 -7.51 -4.58 30.13
CA GLN A 65 -8.79 -5.24 30.39
C GLN A 65 -9.97 -4.26 30.34
N TRP A 66 -11.16 -4.84 30.18
CA TRP A 66 -12.41 -4.12 30.32
C TRP A 66 -12.77 -3.96 31.79
N THR A 67 -13.02 -2.72 32.21
CA THR A 67 -13.43 -2.43 33.58
C THR A 67 -14.95 -2.45 33.71
N ASP A 68 -15.48 -2.43 34.93
CA ASP A 68 -16.94 -2.37 35.15
C ASP A 68 -17.52 -0.96 35.04
N GLN A 69 -16.69 0.03 34.69
CA GLN A 69 -17.17 1.40 34.48
C GLN A 69 -17.91 1.48 33.14
N VAL A 70 -19.15 1.94 33.21
CA VAL A 70 -20.02 2.13 32.04
C VAL A 70 -20.56 3.56 32.00
N GLN A 71 -20.70 4.10 30.78
CA GLN A 71 -21.27 5.41 30.51
C GLN A 71 -22.41 5.27 29.50
N GLN A 72 -23.48 6.04 29.69
CA GLN A 72 -24.52 6.15 28.65
C GLN A 72 -24.01 7.02 27.50
N ARG A 73 -24.31 6.61 26.27
CA ARG A 73 -23.92 7.37 25.08
C ARG A 73 -24.59 8.74 25.03
#